data_AF-D5U241-F1
#
_entry.id   AF-D5U241-F1
#
_cell.length_a   1.000
_cell.length_b   1.000
_cell.length_c   1.000
_cell.angle_alpha   90.00
_cell.angle_beta   90.00
_cell.angle_gamma   90.00
#
_symmetry.space_group_name_H-M   'P 1'
#
loop_
_entity.id
_entity.type
_entity.pdbx_description
1 polymer ?
#
loop_
_entity_poly.entity_id
_entity_poly.type
_entity_poly.pdbx_seq_one_letter_code
_entity_poly.pdbx_strand_id
1 'polypeptide(L)'
;MVSLAGTNVYLLQGVLAVVLLVELGFILLVGLKGWRKYVITWLSLALMILHYSVIYTISLYAKVAILPLIVVEHDSYGGSLYVDYGQLAVLTLLLVWKKEISKTLGNLTARLGLRGGGVEGSQAGGAGEGKSEGEGEQVHG
;
A
#
# COMPACT_ATOMS: atom_id res chain seq x y z
N MET A 1 -38.70 -13.54 11.12
CA MET A 1 -38.84 -12.06 11.11
C MET A 1 -37.44 -11.50 10.93
N VAL A 2 -37.15 -10.90 9.78
CA VAL A 2 -35.87 -10.20 9.59
C VAL A 2 -35.92 -8.98 10.50
N SER A 3 -35.07 -8.93 11.52
CA SER A 3 -34.93 -7.77 12.40
C SER A 3 -34.60 -6.55 11.54
N LEU A 4 -35.23 -5.40 11.80
CA LEU A 4 -34.87 -4.11 11.21
C LEU A 4 -33.35 -3.83 11.31
N ALA A 5 -32.69 -4.38 12.32
CA ALA A 5 -31.24 -4.30 12.47
C ALA A 5 -30.47 -5.04 11.36
N GLY A 6 -30.95 -6.20 10.91
CA GLY A 6 -30.31 -6.97 9.83
C GLY A 6 -30.35 -6.24 8.49
N THR A 7 -31.50 -5.67 8.12
CA THR A 7 -31.65 -4.89 6.88
C THR A 7 -30.72 -3.67 6.83
N ASN A 8 -30.55 -2.97 7.97
CA ASN A 8 -29.66 -1.81 8.07
C ASN A 8 -28.17 -2.18 7.89
N VAL A 9 -27.77 -3.36 8.34
CA VAL A 9 -26.39 -3.84 8.24
C VAL A 9 -25.98 -4.14 6.80
N TYR A 10 -26.86 -4.80 6.02
CA TYR A 10 -26.59 -5.08 4.61
C TYR A 10 -26.63 -3.81 3.74
N LEU A 11 -27.51 -2.85 4.06
CA LEU A 11 -27.49 -1.53 3.42
C LEU A 11 -26.16 -0.79 3.68
N LEU A 12 -25.66 -0.85 4.92
CA LEU A 12 -24.39 -0.24 5.28
C LEU A 12 -23.22 -0.89 4.53
N GLN A 13 -23.22 -2.21 4.32
CA GLN A 13 -22.25 -2.85 3.43
C GLN A 13 -22.30 -2.32 2.00
N GLY A 14 -23.50 -2.13 1.44
CA GLY A 14 -23.66 -1.54 0.12
C GLY A 14 -23.09 -0.12 0.02
N VAL A 15 -23.32 0.70 1.05
CA VAL A 15 -22.73 2.05 1.13
C VAL A 15 -21.20 1.99 1.18
N LEU A 16 -20.62 1.09 1.98
CA LEU A 16 -19.16 0.91 2.05
C LEU A 16 -18.56 0.51 0.70
N ALA A 17 -19.24 -0.35 -0.07
CA ALA A 17 -18.82 -0.72 -1.41
C ALA A 17 -18.78 0.50 -2.35
N VAL A 18 -19.79 1.37 -2.30
CA VAL A 18 -19.82 2.60 -3.09
C VAL A 18 -18.69 3.55 -2.70
N VAL A 19 -18.42 3.72 -1.39
CA VAL A 19 -17.31 4.55 -0.92
C VAL A 19 -15.97 4.04 -1.46
N LEU A 20 -15.73 2.72 -1.41
CA LEU A 20 -14.53 2.10 -1.95
C LEU A 20 -14.38 2.32 -3.46
N LEU A 21 -15.48 2.23 -4.23
CA LEU A 21 -15.46 2.50 -5.66
C LEU A 21 -15.14 3.97 -5.97
N VAL A 22 -15.72 4.90 -5.22
CA VAL A 22 -15.44 6.34 -5.35
C VAL A 22 -13.97 6.62 -5.02
N GLU A 23 -13.45 6.01 -3.97
CA GLU A 23 -12.04 6.12 -3.59
C GLU A 23 -11.11 5.62 -4.72
N LEU A 24 -11.37 4.43 -5.28
CA LEU A 24 -10.62 3.92 -6.43
C LEU A 24 -10.71 4.85 -7.64
N GLY A 25 -11.92 5.34 -7.96
CA GLY A 25 -12.13 6.28 -9.06
C GLY A 25 -11.32 7.56 -8.89
N PHE A 26 -11.29 8.11 -7.68
CA PHE A 26 -10.49 9.29 -7.36
C PHE A 26 -9.00 9.04 -7.54
N ILE A 27 -8.50 7.88 -7.09
CA ILE A 27 -7.08 7.49 -7.24
C ILE A 27 -6.69 7.45 -8.72
N LEU A 28 -7.55 6.86 -9.57
CA LEU A 28 -7.30 6.72 -11.00
C LEU A 28 -7.32 8.07 -11.74
N LEU A 29 -8.27 8.95 -11.40
CA LEU A 29 -8.47 10.22 -12.12
C LEU A 29 -7.52 11.33 -11.68
N VAL A 30 -7.30 11.46 -10.38
CA VAL A 30 -6.62 12.63 -9.80
C VAL A 30 -5.13 12.36 -9.55
N GLY A 31 -4.76 11.08 -9.43
CA GLY A 31 -3.40 10.64 -9.17
C GLY A 31 -2.91 10.91 -7.74
N LEU A 32 -1.91 10.14 -7.31
CA LEU A 32 -1.43 10.08 -5.93
C LEU A 32 -0.16 10.90 -5.72
N LYS A 33 -0.30 12.21 -5.50
CA LYS A 33 0.85 13.08 -5.14
C LYS A 33 0.52 14.01 -3.97
N GLY A 34 1.50 14.20 -3.09
CA GLY A 34 1.47 15.17 -1.99
C GLY A 34 0.35 14.88 -0.98
N TRP A 35 -0.35 15.94 -0.57
CA TRP A 35 -1.39 15.91 0.47
C TRP A 35 -2.52 14.91 0.19
N ARG A 36 -2.84 14.66 -1.09
CA ARG A 36 -3.90 13.73 -1.53
C ARG A 36 -3.69 12.30 -1.03
N LYS A 37 -2.44 11.86 -0.89
CA LYS A 37 -2.11 10.53 -0.32
C LYS A 37 -2.63 10.40 1.11
N TYR A 38 -2.52 11.46 1.90
CA TYR A 38 -2.98 11.46 3.29
C TYR A 38 -4.50 11.45 3.38
N VAL A 39 -5.20 12.15 2.48
CA VAL A 39 -6.68 12.09 2.42
C VAL A 39 -7.15 10.67 2.15
N ILE A 40 -6.59 10.02 1.12
CA ILE A 40 -6.88 8.62 0.82
C ILE A 40 -6.52 7.72 2.01
N THR A 41 -5.42 8.02 2.71
CA THR A 41 -5.04 7.26 3.89
C THR A 41 -6.10 7.32 4.99
N TRP A 42 -6.59 8.51 5.31
CA TRP A 42 -7.64 8.69 6.31
C TRP A 42 -8.98 8.09 5.88
N LEU A 43 -9.33 8.22 4.59
CA LEU A 43 -10.55 7.65 4.04
C LEU A 43 -10.53 6.11 4.08
N SER A 44 -9.45 5.49 3.60
CA SER A 44 -9.20 4.05 3.68
C SER A 44 -9.25 3.57 5.13
N LEU A 45 -8.66 4.30 6.08
CA LEU A 45 -8.69 3.94 7.50
C LEU A 45 -10.11 3.99 8.07
N ALA A 46 -10.87 5.05 7.77
CA ALA A 46 -12.27 5.15 8.18
C ALA A 46 -13.11 4.01 7.58
N LEU A 47 -12.89 3.67 6.30
CA LEU A 47 -13.55 2.55 5.63
C LEU A 47 -13.24 1.23 6.34
N MET A 48 -11.98 0.97 6.67
CA MET A 48 -11.58 -0.24 7.42
C MET A 48 -12.29 -0.33 8.77
N ILE A 49 -12.27 0.75 9.55
CA ILE A 49 -12.89 0.79 10.88
C ILE A 49 -14.39 0.50 10.77
N LEU A 50 -15.08 1.16 9.84
CA LEU A 50 -16.51 0.96 9.63
C LEU A 50 -16.81 -0.47 9.14
N HIS A 51 -16.04 -0.99 8.20
CA HIS A 51 -16.23 -2.34 7.67
C HIS A 51 -16.08 -3.42 8.76
N TYR A 52 -15.03 -3.34 9.58
CA TYR A 52 -14.85 -4.32 10.66
C TYR A 52 -15.81 -4.10 11.83
N SER A 53 -16.32 -2.87 12.04
CA SER A 53 -17.42 -2.62 12.99
C SER A 53 -18.72 -3.29 12.53
N VAL A 54 -19.00 -3.25 11.23
CA VAL A 54 -20.14 -3.96 10.62
C VAL A 54 -19.98 -5.48 10.76
N ILE A 55 -18.82 -6.03 10.40
CA ILE A 55 -18.54 -7.46 10.54
C ILE A 55 -18.67 -7.90 12.00
N TYR A 56 -18.16 -7.11 12.94
CA TYR A 56 -18.32 -7.37 14.37
C TYR A 56 -19.79 -7.41 14.78
N THR A 57 -20.61 -6.51 14.26
CA THR A 57 -22.06 -6.51 14.55
C THR A 57 -22.74 -7.77 14.00
N ILE A 58 -22.37 -8.22 12.80
CA ILE A 58 -22.88 -9.47 12.21
C ILE A 58 -22.46 -10.68 13.05
N SER A 59 -21.21 -10.70 13.54
CA SER A 59 -20.67 -11.84 14.28
C SER A 59 -21.33 -12.07 15.64
N LEU A 60 -22.08 -11.09 16.16
CA LEU A 60 -22.93 -11.27 17.35
C LEU A 60 -24.13 -12.20 17.10
N TYR A 61 -24.53 -12.39 15.84
CA TYR A 61 -25.73 -13.14 15.45
C TYR A 61 -25.46 -14.30 14.50
N ALA A 62 -24.33 -14.29 13.78
CA ALA A 62 -23.93 -15.31 12.82
C ALA A 62 -22.47 -15.74 13.04
N LYS A 63 -22.13 -16.96 12.63
CA LYS A 63 -20.72 -17.38 12.59
C LYS A 63 -20.05 -16.70 11.41
N VAL A 64 -18.99 -15.93 11.67
CA VAL A 64 -18.25 -15.21 10.63
C VAL A 64 -16.81 -15.71 10.58
N ALA A 65 -16.32 -16.00 9.38
CA ALA A 65 -14.92 -16.31 9.09
C ALA A 65 -14.36 -15.27 8.13
N ILE A 66 -13.24 -14.65 8.51
CA ILE A 66 -12.51 -13.70 7.66
C ILE A 66 -11.37 -14.48 7.00
N LEU A 67 -11.47 -14.63 5.68
CA LEU A 67 -10.46 -15.24 4.81
C LEU A 67 -9.74 -14.14 4.02
N PRO A 68 -8.62 -14.46 3.34
CA PRO A 68 -8.00 -13.50 2.42
C PRO A 68 -9.01 -13.01 1.38
N LEU A 69 -9.21 -11.69 1.35
CA LEU A 69 -10.12 -10.92 0.49
C LEU A 69 -11.62 -11.23 0.61
N ILE A 70 -12.00 -12.19 1.46
CA ILE A 70 -13.35 -12.75 1.49
C ILE A 70 -13.81 -12.89 2.93
N VAL A 71 -15.06 -12.55 3.18
CA VAL A 71 -15.75 -12.82 4.43
C VAL A 71 -16.85 -13.83 4.16
N VAL A 72 -16.92 -14.84 5.01
CA VAL A 72 -17.94 -15.88 4.97
C VAL A 72 -18.79 -15.75 6.22
N GLU A 73 -20.10 -15.65 6.06
CA GLU A 73 -21.06 -15.68 7.16
C GLU A 73 -21.96 -16.91 7.06
N HIS A 74 -22.30 -17.50 8.20
CA HIS A 74 -23.22 -18.63 8.27
C HIS A 74 -24.17 -18.47 9.45
N ASP A 75 -25.47 -18.48 9.16
CA ASP A 75 -26.55 -18.46 10.13
C ASP A 75 -27.49 -19.68 10.00
N SER A 76 -28.60 -19.65 10.72
CA SER A 76 -29.61 -20.72 10.72
C SER A 76 -30.38 -20.84 9.39
N TYR A 77 -30.31 -19.83 8.52
CA TYR A 77 -31.04 -19.71 7.27
C TYR A 77 -30.16 -19.96 6.04
N GLY A 78 -28.84 -19.97 6.18
CA GLY A 78 -27.90 -20.29 5.11
C GLY A 78 -26.52 -19.68 5.34
N GLY A 79 -25.69 -19.74 4.29
CA GLY A 79 -24.38 -19.10 4.25
C GLY A 79 -24.32 -18.03 3.16
N SER A 80 -23.56 -16.97 3.41
CA SER A 80 -23.30 -15.89 2.46
C SER A 80 -21.81 -15.59 2.40
N LEU A 81 -21.37 -15.10 1.25
CA LEU A 81 -19.97 -14.80 0.96
C LEU A 81 -19.90 -13.43 0.29
N TYR A 82 -19.02 -12.57 0.81
CA TYR A 82 -18.81 -11.23 0.29
C TYR A 82 -17.34 -10.81 0.40
N VAL A 83 -16.99 -9.71 -0.28
CA VAL A 83 -15.62 -9.19 -0.35
C VAL A 83 -15.25 -8.48 0.94
N ASP A 84 -14.02 -8.68 1.42
CA ASP A 84 -13.46 -7.93 2.55
C ASP A 84 -12.94 -6.56 2.06
N TYR A 85 -13.79 -5.54 2.20
CA TYR A 85 -13.45 -4.16 1.84
C TYR A 85 -12.34 -3.58 2.72
N GLY A 86 -12.19 -4.07 3.95
CA GLY A 86 -11.13 -3.66 4.87
C GLY A 86 -9.76 -4.10 4.36
N GLN A 87 -9.64 -5.35 3.89
CA GLN A 87 -8.42 -5.84 3.25
C GLN A 87 -8.14 -5.13 1.92
N LEU A 88 -9.17 -4.82 1.13
CA LEU A 88 -8.99 -4.00 -0.08
C LEU A 88 -8.46 -2.61 0.25
N ALA A 89 -8.94 -1.96 1.31
CA ALA A 89 -8.41 -0.69 1.77
C ALA A 89 -6.95 -0.79 2.21
N VAL A 90 -6.55 -1.88 2.90
CA VAL A 90 -5.13 -2.15 3.21
C VAL A 90 -4.30 -2.25 1.94
N LEU A 91 -4.77 -2.99 0.94
CA LEU A 91 -4.08 -3.08 -0.36
C LEU A 91 -3.95 -1.71 -1.03
N THR A 92 -5.01 -0.90 -1.00
CA THR A 92 -4.99 0.48 -1.48
C THR A 92 -3.92 1.30 -0.77
N LEU A 93 -3.83 1.23 0.56
CA LEU A 93 -2.80 1.92 1.33
C LEU A 93 -1.37 1.48 0.94
N LEU A 94 -1.15 0.18 0.76
CA LEU A 94 0.13 -0.36 0.31
C LEU A 94 0.50 0.16 -1.08
N LEU A 95 -0.47 0.23 -2.00
CA LEU A 95 -0.26 0.79 -3.34
C LEU A 95 0.03 2.28 -3.30
N VAL A 96 -0.68 3.03 -2.46
CA VAL A 96 -0.51 4.48 -2.28
C VAL A 96 0.89 4.82 -1.78
N TRP A 97 1.40 4.03 -0.83
CA TRP A 97 2.69 4.26 -0.17
C TRP A 97 3.83 3.37 -0.69
N LYS A 98 3.63 2.65 -1.80
CA LYS A 98 4.60 1.64 -2.28
C LYS A 98 6.03 2.18 -2.43
N LYS A 99 6.19 3.42 -2.92
CA LYS A 99 7.52 4.00 -3.17
C LYS A 99 8.27 4.27 -1.86
N GLU A 100 7.59 4.83 -0.88
CA GLU A 100 8.13 5.14 0.44
C GLU A 100 8.41 3.86 1.24
N ILE A 101 7.52 2.87 1.14
CA ILE A 101 7.70 1.55 1.74
C ILE A 101 8.94 0.87 1.15
N SER A 102 9.07 0.78 -0.18
CA SER A 102 10.25 0.17 -0.83
C SER A 102 11.55 0.91 -0.48
N LYS A 103 11.53 2.25 -0.41
CA LYS A 103 12.71 3.02 0.00
C LYS A 103 13.10 2.72 1.45
N THR A 104 12.12 2.67 2.35
CA THR A 104 12.36 2.38 3.78
C THR A 104 12.89 0.96 3.96
N LEU A 105 12.29 -0.03 3.30
CA LEU A 105 12.75 -1.42 3.32
C LEU A 105 14.16 -1.56 2.76
N GLY A 106 14.45 -0.93 1.62
CA GLY A 106 15.80 -0.95 1.02
C GLY A 106 16.87 -0.38 1.96
N ASN A 107 16.56 0.72 2.65
CA ASN A 107 17.45 1.32 3.64
C ASN A 107 17.67 0.41 4.86
N LEU A 108 16.62 -0.28 5.32
CA LEU A 108 16.70 -1.23 6.44
C LEU A 108 17.56 -2.44 6.06
N THR A 109 17.34 -3.03 4.88
CA THR A 109 18.13 -4.17 4.38
C THR A 109 19.61 -3.81 4.22
N ALA A 110 19.90 -2.59 3.76
CA ALA A 110 21.28 -2.10 3.69
C ALA A 110 21.93 -1.94 5.08
N ARG A 111 21.19 -1.41 6.06
CA ARG A 111 21.68 -1.26 7.45
C ARG A 111 21.91 -2.59 8.16
N LEU A 112 21.11 -3.60 7.85
CA LEU A 112 21.22 -4.93 8.44
C LEU A 112 22.30 -5.80 7.77
N GLY A 113 23.02 -5.28 6.76
CA GLY A 113 24.02 -6.05 6.02
C GLY A 113 23.44 -7.23 5.23
N LEU A 114 22.11 -7.32 5.13
CA LEU A 114 21.38 -8.38 4.42
C LEU A 114 21.35 -8.15 2.90
N ARG A 115 21.84 -6.99 2.45
CA ARG A 115 22.09 -6.74 1.04
C ARG A 115 23.38 -7.47 0.66
N GLY A 116 23.25 -8.76 0.37
CA GLY A 116 24.35 -9.62 -0.07
C GLY A 116 25.17 -8.93 -1.16
N GLY A 117 26.49 -8.92 -0.95
CA GLY A 117 27.47 -8.35 -1.86
C GLY A 117 27.33 -8.92 -3.26
N GLY A 118 26.76 -8.11 -4.16
CA GLY A 118 26.89 -8.29 -5.59
C GLY A 118 28.15 -7.57 -6.05
N VAL A 119 29.26 -8.30 -6.04
CA VAL A 119 30.45 -8.11 -6.90
C VAL A 119 31.07 -6.71 -6.86
N GLU A 120 31.86 -6.44 -5.82
CA GLU A 120 33.06 -5.62 -5.98
C GLU A 120 34.05 -6.37 -6.89
N GLY A 121 33.82 -6.26 -8.19
CA GLY A 121 34.84 -6.54 -9.19
C GLY A 121 35.85 -5.41 -9.16
N SER A 122 36.91 -5.61 -8.37
CA SER A 122 38.20 -4.92 -8.39
C SER A 122 38.46 -4.10 -9.68
N GLN A 123 38.23 -2.79 -9.63
CA GLN A 123 39.01 -1.83 -10.42
C GLN A 123 40.11 -1.28 -9.50
N ALA A 124 41.13 -2.11 -9.29
CA ALA A 124 42.44 -1.59 -8.94
C ALA A 124 43.12 -1.13 -10.24
N GLY A 125 43.37 0.16 -10.37
CA GLY A 125 44.38 0.67 -11.31
C GLY A 125 44.03 1.95 -12.08
N GLY A 126 44.31 3.10 -11.46
CA GLY A 126 44.98 4.22 -12.13
C GLY A 126 44.16 5.13 -13.04
N ALA A 127 43.86 6.33 -12.54
CA ALA A 127 43.69 7.55 -13.33
C ALA A 127 44.82 7.67 -14.39
N GLY A 128 44.59 8.09 -15.62
CA GLY A 128 43.83 9.28 -16.00
C GLY A 128 44.81 10.39 -16.33
N GLU A 129 45.25 10.42 -17.60
CA GLU A 129 45.68 11.58 -18.39
C GLU A 129 46.64 12.61 -17.75
N GLY A 130 47.94 12.40 -17.98
CA GLY A 130 48.94 13.46 -17.94
C GLY A 130 48.95 14.26 -19.25
N LYS A 131 48.36 15.45 -19.19
CA LYS A 131 48.48 16.54 -20.15
C LYS A 131 49.97 16.91 -20.34
N SER A 132 50.52 16.71 -21.53
CA SER A 132 51.84 17.25 -21.91
C SER A 132 51.63 18.71 -22.35
N GLU A 133 51.77 19.65 -21.42
CA GLU A 133 51.92 21.07 -21.76
C GLU A 133 53.33 21.29 -22.33
N GLY A 134 53.38 21.88 -23.53
CA GLY A 134 54.64 22.28 -24.16
C GLY A 134 55.19 23.51 -23.44
N GLU A 135 56.34 23.35 -22.80
CA GLU A 135 57.19 24.46 -22.39
C GLU A 135 57.96 24.95 -23.61
N GLY A 136 57.52 26.10 -24.14
CA GLY A 136 58.34 26.96 -24.99
C GLY A 136 59.24 27.81 -24.09
N GLU A 137 60.47 27.36 -23.91
CA GLU A 137 61.53 28.13 -23.25
C GLU A 137 62.19 29.06 -24.28
N GLN A 138 61.82 30.35 -24.23
CA GLN A 138 62.68 31.45 -24.66
C GLN A 138 63.60 31.79 -23.49
N VAL A 139 64.92 31.84 -23.67
CA VAL A 139 65.87 32.99 -23.57
C VAL A 139 67.29 32.40 -23.82
N HIS A 140 68.10 32.84 -24.80
CA HIS A 140 69.09 33.94 -24.78
C HIS A 140 69.79 33.91 -26.16
N GLY A 141 70.19 35.03 -26.79
CA GLY A 141 70.92 36.14 -26.21
C GLY A 141 72.41 35.85 -26.36
#